data_AF-A0A7C8ZFV5-F1
#
_entry.id   AF-A0A7C8ZFV5-F1
#
_cell.length_a   1.000
_cell.length_b   1.000
_cell.length_c   1.000
_cell.angle_alpha   90.00
_cell.angle_beta   90.00
_cell.angle_gamma   90.00
#
_symmetry.space_group_name_H-M   'P 1'
#
loop_
_entity.id
_entity.type
_entity.pdbx_description
1 polymer ?
#
loop_
_entity_poly.entity_id
_entity_poly.type
_entity_poly.pdbx_seq_one_letter_code
_entity_poly.pdbx_strand_id
1 'polypeptide(L)'
;MATEEDSIEQAAAERRERLRALRAAQELFETPDEDSAQAQTQSEDGDANNNEENGHNLKFRNYLPHDKQLQEGKLTAPELPKFDDPVATAPPPEKKEDPFLNIAPKKPNWDLRRDVQKKLDKLERKTQKALYKLIEEQDKQRESEDGSTVAED
;
A
#
# COMPACT_ATOMS: atom_id res chain seq x y z
N MET A 1 -9.87 -31.10 0.56
CA MET A 1 -9.42 -30.54 -0.73
C MET A 1 -10.42 -29.53 -1.26
N ALA A 2 -11.72 -29.82 -1.32
CA ALA A 2 -12.75 -28.85 -1.74
C ALA A 2 -12.74 -27.50 -0.96
N THR A 3 -12.56 -27.53 0.36
CA THR A 3 -12.63 -26.32 1.21
C THR A 3 -11.51 -25.30 0.99
N GLU A 4 -10.36 -25.73 0.50
CA GLU A 4 -9.24 -24.83 0.17
C GLU A 4 -9.42 -24.22 -1.22
N GLU A 5 -9.98 -24.98 -2.15
CA GLU A 5 -10.36 -24.52 -3.49
C GLU A 5 -11.45 -23.44 -3.39
N ASP A 6 -12.47 -23.66 -2.56
CA ASP A 6 -13.54 -22.69 -2.29
C ASP A 6 -12.99 -21.35 -1.73
N SER A 7 -11.96 -21.39 -0.88
CA SER A 7 -11.32 -20.20 -0.30
C SER A 7 -10.50 -19.42 -1.33
N ILE A 8 -9.81 -20.14 -2.24
CA ILE A 8 -9.04 -19.52 -3.33
C ILE A 8 -9.99 -18.86 -4.35
N GLU A 9 -11.12 -19.51 -4.65
CA GLU A 9 -12.14 -18.96 -5.55
C GLU A 9 -12.81 -17.70 -4.97
N GLN A 10 -13.10 -17.69 -3.67
CA GLN A 10 -13.61 -16.51 -2.97
C GLN A 10 -12.61 -15.34 -3.03
N ALA A 11 -11.33 -15.59 -2.74
CA ALA A 11 -10.29 -14.55 -2.83
C ALA A 11 -10.11 -14.00 -4.27
N ALA A 12 -10.25 -14.87 -5.27
CA ALA A 12 -10.18 -14.45 -6.68
C ALA A 12 -11.40 -13.60 -7.09
N ALA A 13 -12.60 -13.93 -6.60
CA ALA A 13 -13.81 -13.18 -6.84
C ALA A 13 -13.74 -11.78 -6.22
N GLU A 14 -13.33 -11.67 -4.95
CA GLU A 14 -13.15 -10.39 -4.25
C GLU A 14 -12.15 -9.47 -4.96
N ARG A 15 -11.03 -10.04 -5.43
CA ARG A 15 -10.03 -9.27 -6.20
C ARG A 15 -10.60 -8.77 -7.53
N ARG A 16 -11.40 -9.58 -8.22
CA ARG A 16 -12.02 -9.21 -9.49
C ARG A 16 -13.04 -8.09 -9.30
N GLU A 17 -13.83 -8.15 -8.23
CA GLU A 17 -14.80 -7.10 -7.88
C GLU A 17 -14.09 -5.77 -7.57
N ARG A 18 -13.04 -5.81 -6.74
CA ARG A 18 -12.23 -4.62 -6.41
C ARG A 18 -11.65 -3.95 -7.67
N LEU A 19 -11.12 -4.74 -8.59
CA LEU A 19 -10.57 -4.21 -9.84
C LEU A 19 -11.66 -3.61 -10.75
N ARG A 20 -12.87 -4.19 -10.77
CA ARG A 20 -14.01 -3.62 -11.50
C ARG A 20 -14.43 -2.28 -10.91
N ALA A 21 -14.49 -2.15 -9.59
CA ALA A 21 -14.83 -0.90 -8.92
C ALA A 21 -13.81 0.23 -9.23
N LEU A 22 -12.51 -0.09 -9.19
CA LEU A 22 -11.47 0.87 -9.56
C LEU A 22 -11.57 1.31 -11.02
N ARG A 23 -11.87 0.38 -11.93
CA ARG A 23 -12.08 0.69 -13.35
C ARG A 23 -13.29 1.59 -13.58
N ALA A 24 -14.39 1.33 -12.90
CA ALA A 24 -15.59 2.17 -12.99
C ALA A 24 -15.35 3.59 -12.44
N ALA A 25 -14.60 3.72 -11.35
CA ALA A 25 -14.20 5.02 -10.81
C ALA A 25 -13.27 5.78 -11.77
N GLN A 26 -12.36 5.08 -12.45
CA GLN A 26 -11.49 5.66 -13.46
C GLN A 26 -12.28 6.13 -14.69
N GLU A 27 -13.27 5.37 -15.14
CA GLU A 27 -14.13 5.75 -16.28
C GLU A 27 -14.95 7.01 -15.99
N LEU A 28 -15.51 7.14 -14.78
CA LEU A 28 -16.17 8.37 -14.33
C LEU A 28 -15.23 9.58 -14.23
N PHE A 29 -13.95 9.34 -13.97
CA PHE A 29 -12.94 10.40 -13.95
C PHE A 29 -12.46 10.76 -15.37
N GLU A 30 -12.45 9.79 -16.29
CA GLU A 30 -11.96 9.96 -17.65
C GLU A 30 -12.98 10.57 -18.60
N THR A 31 -14.29 10.50 -18.33
CA THR A 31 -15.28 11.30 -19.05
C THR A 31 -15.31 12.72 -18.48
N PRO A 32 -14.74 13.74 -19.14
CA PRO A 32 -14.93 15.12 -18.72
C PRO A 32 -16.36 15.49 -19.11
N ASP A 33 -17.17 15.89 -18.14
CA ASP A 33 -18.49 16.47 -18.40
C ASP A 33 -18.36 17.64 -19.40
N GLU A 34 -18.88 17.45 -20.61
CA GLU A 34 -19.15 18.48 -21.61
C GLU A 34 -20.32 19.37 -21.16
N ASP A 35 -20.28 19.95 -19.94
CA ASP A 35 -21.38 20.81 -19.46
C ASP A 35 -20.97 21.90 -18.45
N SER A 36 -19.70 22.33 -18.44
CA SER A 36 -19.23 23.41 -17.54
C SER A 36 -18.60 24.61 -18.26
N ALA A 37 -18.86 24.77 -19.56
CA ALA A 37 -18.35 25.90 -20.35
C ALA A 37 -19.39 27.02 -20.52
N GLN A 38 -19.88 27.63 -19.43
CA GLN A 38 -20.64 28.89 -19.52
C GLN A 38 -20.75 29.64 -18.19
N ALA A 39 -19.74 30.46 -17.85
CA ALA A 39 -19.89 31.62 -16.96
C ALA A 39 -18.64 32.53 -16.96
N GLN A 40 -18.32 33.15 -18.10
CA GLN A 40 -17.39 34.29 -18.13
C GLN A 40 -17.82 35.32 -19.18
N THR A 41 -18.64 36.30 -18.78
CA THR A 41 -18.74 37.62 -19.44
C THR A 41 -19.36 38.64 -18.49
N GLN A 42 -18.84 39.87 -18.54
CA GLN A 42 -19.26 41.15 -17.92
C GLN A 42 -18.46 41.50 -16.65
N SER A 43 -17.82 42.66 -16.51
CA SER A 43 -17.55 43.82 -17.39
C SER A 43 -16.60 44.75 -16.62
N GLU A 44 -15.65 45.39 -17.30
CA GLU A 44 -14.78 46.45 -16.76
C GLU A 44 -15.47 47.83 -16.81
N ASP A 45 -14.94 48.72 -15.96
CA ASP A 45 -15.07 50.19 -15.87
C ASP A 45 -16.28 50.84 -15.16
N GLY A 46 -15.97 51.63 -14.11
CA GLY A 46 -16.92 52.53 -13.46
C GLY A 46 -16.47 53.18 -12.13
N ASP A 47 -15.69 54.25 -12.25
CA ASP A 47 -15.74 55.48 -11.44
C ASP A 47 -15.11 55.56 -10.02
N ALA A 48 -14.40 56.67 -9.82
CA ALA A 48 -13.68 57.07 -8.64
C ALA A 48 -14.55 58.01 -7.77
N ASN A 49 -14.30 57.96 -6.46
CA ASN A 49 -14.77 58.89 -5.43
C ASN A 49 -16.27 58.86 -5.08
N ASN A 50 -16.59 58.23 -3.95
CA ASN A 50 -17.39 58.93 -2.95
C ASN A 50 -17.04 58.43 -1.54
N ASN A 51 -16.62 59.36 -0.71
CA ASN A 51 -16.46 59.20 0.72
C ASN A 51 -17.84 59.36 1.39
N GLU A 52 -17.94 58.86 2.62
CA GLU A 52 -18.99 59.14 3.62
C GLU A 52 -20.22 58.21 3.65
N GLU A 53 -20.17 57.36 4.68
CA GLU A 53 -21.28 57.12 5.62
C GLU A 53 -22.48 56.30 5.12
N ASN A 54 -22.31 54.98 5.09
CA ASN A 54 -23.03 54.01 5.95
C ASN A 54 -23.14 52.63 5.28
N GLY A 55 -22.64 51.59 5.97
CA GLY A 55 -23.21 50.25 5.84
C GLY A 55 -22.29 49.10 5.45
N HIS A 56 -20.99 49.32 5.22
CA HIS A 56 -20.09 48.18 5.00
C HIS A 56 -19.63 47.65 6.36
N ASN A 57 -20.20 46.52 6.80
CA ASN A 57 -19.74 45.79 7.98
C ASN A 57 -18.34 45.20 7.73
N LEU A 58 -17.29 46.00 7.94
CA LEU A 58 -15.90 45.57 7.78
C LEU A 58 -15.56 44.52 8.84
N LYS A 59 -15.15 43.33 8.38
CA LYS A 59 -14.78 42.20 9.23
C LYS A 59 -13.30 41.90 9.08
N PHE A 60 -12.55 41.93 10.18
CA PHE A 60 -11.11 41.71 10.16
C PHE A 60 -10.79 40.26 10.52
N ARG A 61 -10.29 39.49 9.54
CA ARG A 61 -9.89 38.08 9.71
C ARG A 61 -8.39 37.94 10.04
N ASN A 62 -7.53 38.63 9.28
CA ASN A 62 -6.06 38.50 9.37
C ASN A 62 -5.34 39.80 9.81
N TYR A 63 -6.08 40.85 10.17
CA TYR A 63 -5.51 42.15 10.56
C TYR A 63 -6.13 42.66 11.86
N LEU A 64 -5.38 43.45 12.64
CA LEU A 64 -5.87 44.08 13.87
C LEU A 64 -5.84 45.61 13.70
N PRO A 65 -6.99 46.28 13.52
CA PRO A 65 -7.06 47.73 13.46
C PRO A 65 -6.51 48.38 14.74
N HIS A 66 -5.77 49.48 14.58
CA HIS A 66 -5.28 50.28 15.71
C HIS A 66 -6.38 51.13 16.36
N ASP A 67 -7.44 51.44 15.62
CA ASP A 67 -8.54 52.27 16.10
C ASP A 67 -9.57 51.46 16.88
N LYS A 68 -10.01 51.99 18.03
CA LYS A 68 -10.80 51.24 19.03
C LYS A 68 -12.19 50.88 18.52
N GLN A 69 -12.81 51.75 17.72
CA GLN A 69 -14.15 51.51 17.15
C GLN A 69 -14.13 50.40 16.10
N LEU A 70 -12.98 50.17 15.45
CA LEU A 70 -12.84 49.23 14.35
C LEU A 70 -12.37 47.83 14.82
N GLN A 71 -11.87 47.73 16.05
CA GLN A 71 -11.51 46.47 16.71
C GLN A 71 -12.74 45.58 17.02
N GLU A 72 -13.91 46.19 17.21
CA GLU A 72 -15.18 45.47 17.42
C GLU A 72 -15.61 44.67 16.18
N GLY A 73 -15.11 45.02 14.99
CA GLY A 73 -15.30 44.27 13.75
C GLY A 73 -14.38 43.05 13.58
N LYS A 74 -13.56 42.70 14.58
CA LYS A 74 -12.70 41.52 14.52
C LYS A 74 -13.54 40.24 14.58
N LEU A 75 -13.40 39.38 13.58
CA LEU A 75 -14.07 38.08 13.59
C LEU A 75 -13.43 37.17 14.64
N THR A 76 -14.24 36.72 15.60
CA THR A 76 -13.83 35.70 16.57
C THR A 76 -13.60 34.38 15.85
N ALA A 77 -12.52 33.69 16.20
CA ALA A 77 -12.28 32.35 15.68
C ALA A 77 -13.46 31.44 16.07
N PRO A 78 -13.98 30.60 15.16
CA PRO A 78 -15.01 29.62 15.51
C PRO A 78 -14.54 28.75 16.67
N GLU A 79 -15.32 28.69 17.75
CA GLU A 79 -15.07 27.75 18.83
C GLU A 79 -15.33 26.34 18.30
N LEU A 80 -14.27 25.56 18.17
CA LEU A 80 -14.38 24.17 17.74
C LEU A 80 -15.22 23.42 18.80
N PRO A 81 -16.23 22.65 18.41
CA PRO A 81 -16.92 21.79 19.36
C PRO A 81 -15.88 20.87 20.00
N LYS A 82 -15.84 20.85 21.33
CA LYS A 82 -15.00 19.90 22.06
C LYS A 82 -15.49 18.51 21.70
N PHE A 83 -14.69 17.84 20.90
CA PHE A 83 -14.91 16.45 20.57
C PHE A 83 -14.70 15.65 21.85
N ASP A 84 -15.80 15.28 22.51
CA ASP A 84 -15.76 14.23 23.51
C ASP A 84 -15.50 12.94 22.74
N ASP A 85 -14.26 12.46 22.80
CA ASP A 85 -13.89 11.12 22.34
C ASP A 85 -14.89 10.14 22.96
N PRO A 86 -15.77 9.49 22.17
CA PRO A 86 -16.48 8.36 22.69
C PRO A 86 -15.43 7.29 22.97
N VAL A 87 -15.04 7.15 24.24
CA VAL A 87 -14.45 5.92 24.79
C VAL A 87 -15.55 4.85 24.77
N ALA A 88 -16.02 4.53 23.57
CA ALA A 88 -16.77 3.34 23.29
C ALA A 88 -15.73 2.23 23.19
N THR A 89 -15.69 1.40 24.24
CA THR A 89 -15.06 0.07 24.31
C THR A 89 -14.63 -0.46 22.95
N ALA A 90 -13.36 -0.22 22.59
CA ALA A 90 -12.78 -0.81 21.40
C ALA A 90 -12.73 -2.34 21.59
N PRO A 91 -13.29 -3.15 20.68
CA PRO A 91 -12.99 -4.59 20.66
C PRO A 91 -11.47 -4.78 20.46
N PRO A 92 -10.88 -5.87 20.99
CA PRO A 92 -9.43 -6.07 20.90
C PRO A 92 -8.99 -6.00 19.43
N PRO A 93 -7.91 -5.27 19.12
CA PRO A 93 -7.44 -5.16 17.74
C PRO A 93 -6.97 -6.54 17.28
N GLU A 94 -7.76 -7.19 16.44
CA GLU A 94 -7.26 -8.25 15.58
C GLU A 94 -6.14 -7.63 14.75
N LYS A 95 -4.91 -8.04 15.06
CA LYS A 95 -3.71 -7.68 14.31
C LYS A 95 -3.84 -8.29 12.92
N LYS A 96 -4.56 -7.61 12.04
CA LYS A 96 -4.36 -7.74 10.60
C LYS A 96 -3.00 -7.09 10.35
N GLU A 97 -1.95 -7.88 10.51
CA GLU A 97 -0.61 -7.47 10.13
C GLU A 97 -0.67 -7.12 8.65
N ASP A 98 -0.57 -5.83 8.33
CA ASP A 98 -0.51 -5.38 6.95
C ASP A 98 0.67 -6.10 6.28
N PRO A 99 0.43 -6.91 5.23
CA PRO A 99 1.49 -7.66 4.55
C PRO A 99 2.53 -6.73 3.89
N PHE A 100 2.25 -5.43 3.87
CA PHE A 100 3.13 -4.38 3.34
C PHE A 100 4.06 -3.76 4.40
N LEU A 101 3.72 -3.80 5.69
CA LEU A 101 4.57 -3.24 6.76
C LEU A 101 5.83 -4.09 7.00
N ASN A 102 5.83 -5.35 6.55
CA ASN A 102 6.96 -6.26 6.62
C ASN A 102 7.80 -6.31 5.33
N ILE A 103 7.53 -5.44 4.35
CA ILE A 103 8.40 -5.27 3.18
C ILE A 103 9.55 -4.35 3.60
N ALA A 104 10.44 -4.90 4.42
CA ALA A 104 11.75 -4.31 4.62
C ALA A 104 12.42 -4.08 3.26
N PRO A 105 13.26 -3.04 3.10
CA PRO A 105 14.10 -2.89 1.91
C PRO A 105 14.86 -4.20 1.71
N LYS A 106 14.48 -4.98 0.68
CA LYS A 106 15.13 -6.26 0.43
C LYS A 106 16.61 -6.00 0.15
N LYS A 107 17.46 -6.95 0.55
CA LYS A 107 18.89 -6.91 0.24
C LYS A 107 19.08 -6.64 -1.25
N PRO A 108 20.02 -5.79 -1.69
CA PRO A 108 20.20 -5.42 -3.10
C PRO A 108 20.42 -6.65 -4.00
N ASN A 109 20.99 -7.72 -3.44
CA ASN A 109 21.28 -8.97 -4.13
C ASN A 109 20.18 -10.05 -4.00
N TRP A 110 18.99 -9.72 -3.48
CA TRP A 110 17.96 -10.72 -3.20
C TRP A 110 17.46 -11.42 -4.47
N ASP A 111 17.41 -10.69 -5.57
CA ASP A 111 16.92 -11.17 -6.86
C ASP A 111 17.92 -12.16 -7.48
N LEU A 112 19.22 -11.84 -7.43
CA LEU A 112 20.26 -12.76 -7.88
C LEU A 112 20.24 -14.07 -7.09
N ARG A 113 20.05 -13.99 -5.75
CA ARG A 113 19.94 -15.19 -4.93
C ARG A 113 18.74 -16.02 -5.36
N ARG A 114 17.58 -15.40 -5.57
CA ARG A 114 16.37 -16.07 -6.04
C ARG A 114 16.57 -16.75 -7.41
N ASP A 115 17.19 -16.04 -8.34
CA ASP A 115 17.35 -16.52 -9.72
C ASP A 115 18.43 -17.61 -9.84
N VAL A 116 19.47 -17.54 -9.01
CA VAL A 116 20.52 -18.57 -8.93
C VAL A 116 20.09 -19.78 -8.10
N GLN A 117 19.20 -19.61 -7.11
CA GLN A 117 18.78 -20.68 -6.20
C GLN A 117 18.26 -21.92 -6.95
N LYS A 118 17.38 -21.75 -7.94
CA LYS A 118 16.84 -22.88 -8.72
C LYS A 118 17.92 -23.71 -9.43
N LYS A 119 18.99 -23.05 -9.89
CA LYS A 119 20.12 -23.72 -10.55
C LYS A 119 20.98 -24.47 -9.52
N LEU A 120 21.22 -23.85 -8.36
CA LEU A 120 21.92 -24.47 -7.24
C LEU A 120 21.15 -25.68 -6.71
N ASP A 121 19.84 -25.58 -6.49
CA ASP A 121 19.02 -26.71 -6.01
C ASP A 121 19.08 -27.89 -6.98
N LYS A 122 19.05 -27.62 -8.30
CA LYS A 122 19.18 -28.67 -9.32
C LYS A 122 20.58 -29.31 -9.31
N LEU A 123 21.62 -28.50 -9.11
CA LEU A 123 22.99 -28.99 -9.02
C LEU A 123 23.19 -29.80 -7.73
N GLU A 124 22.73 -29.30 -6.59
CA GLU A 124 22.78 -29.95 -5.29
C GLU A 124 22.11 -31.33 -5.33
N ARG A 125 20.92 -31.44 -5.91
CA ARG A 125 20.25 -32.74 -6.11
C ARG A 125 21.08 -33.71 -6.95
N LYS A 126 21.81 -33.23 -7.96
CA LYS A 126 22.71 -34.07 -8.77
C LYS A 126 23.95 -34.47 -7.99
N THR A 127 24.53 -33.54 -7.22
CA THR A 127 25.70 -33.78 -6.37
C THR A 127 25.39 -34.81 -5.30
N GLN A 128 24.25 -34.68 -4.61
CA GLN A 128 23.78 -35.67 -3.64
C GLN A 128 23.61 -37.04 -4.29
N LYS A 129 22.95 -37.12 -5.46
CA LYS A 129 22.82 -38.38 -6.21
C LYS A 129 24.17 -38.98 -6.61
N ALA A 130 25.12 -38.16 -7.03
CA ALA A 130 26.46 -38.62 -7.39
C ALA A 130 27.22 -39.15 -6.16
N LEU A 131 27.09 -38.45 -5.02
CA LEU A 131 27.64 -38.87 -3.74
C LEU A 131 27.08 -40.24 -3.31
N TYR A 132 25.76 -40.42 -3.37
CA TYR A 132 25.12 -41.70 -3.04
C TYR A 132 25.63 -42.85 -3.92
N LYS A 133 25.79 -42.62 -5.24
CA LYS A 133 26.35 -43.64 -6.14
C LYS A 133 27.80 -43.99 -5.82
N LEU A 134 28.60 -43.00 -5.47
CA LEU A 134 30.00 -43.22 -5.11
C LEU A 134 30.12 -44.06 -3.83
N ILE A 135 29.26 -43.80 -2.85
CA ILE A 135 29.17 -44.59 -1.62
C ILE A 135 28.74 -46.03 -1.95
N GLU A 136 27.71 -46.22 -2.77
CA GLU A 136 27.23 -47.55 -3.19
C GLU A 136 28.30 -48.37 -3.92
N GLU A 137 29.07 -47.73 -4.81
CA GLU A 137 30.19 -48.38 -5.50
C GLU A 137 31.33 -48.74 -4.55
N GLN A 138 31.67 -47.84 -3.62
CA GLN A 138 32.70 -48.06 -2.61
C GLN A 138 32.32 -49.20 -1.66
N ASP A 139 31.07 -49.27 -1.22
CA ASP A 139 30.58 -50.33 -0.34
C ASP A 139 30.58 -51.67 -1.08
N LYS A 140 30.11 -51.71 -2.33
CA LYS A 140 30.17 -52.92 -3.16
C LYS A 140 31.60 -53.41 -3.41
N GLN A 141 32.55 -52.48 -3.62
CA GLN A 141 33.95 -52.83 -3.80
C GLN A 141 34.54 -53.43 -2.51
N ARG A 142 34.25 -52.82 -1.35
CA ARG A 142 34.64 -53.37 -0.04
C ARG A 142 34.05 -54.76 0.20
N GLU A 143 32.77 -54.97 -0.08
CA GLU A 143 32.13 -56.28 0.03
C GLU A 143 32.78 -57.32 -0.89
N SER A 144 33.20 -56.93 -2.10
CA SER A 144 33.90 -57.84 -3.02
C SER A 144 35.34 -58.16 -2.58
N GLU A 145 36.04 -57.18 -2.00
CA GLU A 145 37.39 -57.36 -1.44
C GLU A 145 37.33 -58.28 -0.20
N ASP A 146 36.39 -58.03 0.72
CA ASP A 146 36.16 -58.88 1.89
C ASP A 146 35.70 -60.30 1.49
N GLY A 147 34.83 -60.43 0.49
CA GLY A 147 34.40 -61.73 -0.02
C GLY A 147 35.50 -62.52 -0.75
N SER A 148 36.42 -61.83 -1.42
CA SER A 148 37.59 -62.43 -2.08
C SER A 148 38.62 -62.93 -1.07
N THR A 149 38.86 -62.18 0.01
CA THR A 149 39.86 -62.57 1.02
C THR A 149 39.46 -63.79 1.84
N VAL A 150 38.15 -64.08 1.98
CA VAL A 150 37.65 -65.26 2.69
C VAL A 150 37.65 -66.53 1.82
N ALA A 151 37.76 -66.41 0.50
CA ALA A 151 37.73 -67.55 -0.43
C ALA A 151 39.12 -68.13 -0.79
N GLU A 152 40.21 -67.46 -0.41
CA GLU A 152 41.59 -67.88 -0.69
C GLU A 152 42.33 -68.51 0.51
N ASP A 153 41.68 -68.69 1.66
CA ASP A 153 42.21 -69.33 2.88
C ASP A 153 41.44 -70.62 3.23
#